data_AF-A0A4R5AIC0-F1
#
_entry.id   AF-A0A4R5AIC0-F1
#
_cell.length_a   1.000
_cell.length_b   1.000
_cell.length_c   1.000
_cell.angle_alpha   90.00
_cell.angle_beta   90.00
_cell.angle_gamma   90.00
#
_symmetry.space_group_name_H-M   'P 1'
#
loop_
_entity.id
_entity.type
_entity.pdbx_description
1 polymer ?
#
loop_
_entity_poly.entity_id
_entity_poly.type
_entity_poly.pdbx_seq_one_letter_code
_entity_poly.pdbx_strand_id
1 'polypeptide(L)' 'MRIAPGVNVTRLPHGGIVLVDGTTLALAECGERDAALVDRLLARGFPRRGEPCPPELRRVAEQMIESGWLLPDRRS' A
#
# COMPACT_ATOMS: atom_id res chain seq x y z
N MET A 1 7.05 2.15 4.66
CA MET A 1 6.58 2.45 3.29
C MET A 1 5.83 3.75 3.37
N ARG A 2 5.75 4.49 2.27
CA ARG A 2 4.97 5.73 2.24
C ARG A 2 4.08 5.81 1.03
N ILE A 3 2.99 6.56 1.16
CA ILE A 3 2.11 6.91 0.05
C ILE A 3 2.89 7.74 -0.98
N ALA A 4 2.67 7.46 -2.27
CA ALA A 4 3.26 8.27 -3.33
C ALA A 4 2.73 9.71 -3.29
N PRO A 5 3.53 10.72 -3.68
CA PRO A 5 3.07 12.11 -3.73
C PRO A 5 1.81 12.25 -4.58
N GLY A 6 0.82 13.02 -4.09
CA GLY A 6 -0.45 13.25 -4.79
C GLY A 6 -1.49 12.13 -4.62
N VAL A 7 -1.10 10.98 -4.07
CA VAL A 7 -2.03 9.89 -3.74
C VAL A 7 -2.67 10.14 -2.38
N ASN A 8 -4.00 10.02 -2.33
CA ASN A 8 -4.79 10.01 -1.10
C ASN A 8 -5.37 8.62 -0.86
N VAL A 9 -5.42 8.19 0.41
CA VAL A 9 -6.03 6.93 0.81
C VAL A 9 -7.27 7.21 1.64
N THR A 10 -8.40 6.64 1.21
CA THR A 10 -9.68 6.77 1.89
C THR A 10 -10.17 5.40 2.34
N ARG A 11 -10.56 5.27 3.61
CA ARG A 11 -11.18 4.07 4.17
C ARG A 11 -12.65 4.01 3.75
N LEU A 12 -13.11 2.83 3.35
CA LEU A 12 -14.52 2.61 3.01
C LEU A 12 -15.33 2.15 4.23
N PRO A 13 -16.64 2.48 4.31
CA PRO A 13 -17.48 2.17 5.47
C PRO A 13 -17.64 0.67 5.78
N HIS A 14 -17.55 -0.18 4.75
CA HIS A 14 -17.74 -1.64 4.86
C HIS A 14 -16.41 -2.40 4.85
N GLY A 15 -15.30 -1.72 5.14
CA GLY A 15 -13.96 -2.27 4.98
C GLY A 15 -13.39 -2.00 3.59
N GLY A 16 -12.07 -2.19 3.45
CA GLY A 16 -11.35 -1.82 2.24
C GLY A 16 -10.82 -0.39 2.26
N ILE A 17 -10.08 -0.05 1.21
CA ILE A 17 -9.56 1.30 0.96
C ILE A 17 -9.65 1.64 -0.52
N VAL A 18 -9.72 2.93 -0.80
CA VAL A 18 -9.54 3.48 -2.14
C VAL A 18 -8.31 4.36 -2.14
N LEU A 19 -7.43 4.15 -3.11
CA LEU A 19 -6.32 5.04 -3.42
C LEU A 19 -6.69 5.89 -4.63
N VAL A 20 -6.50 7.20 -4.51
CA VAL A 20 -6.79 8.16 -5.59
C VAL A 20 -5.57 9.01 -5.83
N ASP A 21 -5.06 9.04 -7.06
CA ASP A 21 -4.05 10.00 -7.48
C ASP A 21 -4.76 11.30 -7.90
N GLY A 22 -4.56 12.38 -7.14
CA GLY A 22 -5.18 13.67 -7.42
C GLY A 22 -4.69 14.34 -8.71
N THR A 23 -3.59 13.87 -9.29
CA THR A 23 -3.00 14.41 -10.53
C THR A 23 -3.58 13.76 -11.77
N THR A 24 -3.66 12.42 -11.75
CA THR A 24 -4.12 11.62 -12.91
C THR A 24 -5.59 11.22 -12.81
N LEU A 25 -6.20 11.38 -11.63
CA LEU A 25 -7.53 10.85 -11.27
C LEU A 25 -7.62 9.32 -11.41
N ALA A 26 -6.49 8.63 -11.46
CA ALA A 26 -6.45 7.19 -11.37
C ALA A 26 -6.96 6.75 -9.99
N LEU A 27 -7.63 5.60 -9.97
CA LEU A 27 -8.24 5.06 -8.77
C LEU A 27 -7.93 3.56 -8.66
N ALA A 28 -7.57 3.13 -7.47
CA ALA A 28 -7.40 1.72 -7.14
C ALA A 28 -8.25 1.37 -5.92
N GLU A 29 -9.14 0.39 -6.10
CA GLU A 29 -9.97 -0.14 -5.03
C GLU A 29 -9.34 -1.41 -4.46
N CYS A 30 -9.17 -1.44 -3.14
CA CYS A 30 -8.69 -2.60 -2.41
C CYS A 30 -9.81 -3.12 -1.53
N GLY A 31 -10.13 -4.41 -1.65
CA GLY A 31 -11.01 -5.09 -0.71
C GLY A 31 -10.40 -5.13 0.70
N GLU A 32 -11.20 -5.57 1.68
CA GLU A 32 -10.82 -5.57 3.09
C GLU A 32 -9.48 -6.28 3.39
N ARG A 33 -9.24 -7.43 2.74
CA ARG A 33 -7.99 -8.19 2.90
C ARG A 33 -6.77 -7.39 2.43
N ASP A 34 -6.84 -6.80 1.25
CA ASP A 34 -5.73 -6.04 0.67
C ASP A 34 -5.53 -4.72 1.43
N ALA A 35 -6.61 -4.09 1.88
CA ALA A 35 -6.55 -2.92 2.75
C ALA A 35 -5.77 -3.20 4.03
N ALA A 36 -6.01 -4.33 4.70
CA ALA A 36 -5.26 -4.70 5.90
C ALA A 36 -3.77 -4.93 5.62
N LEU A 37 -3.43 -5.45 4.44
CA LEU A 37 -2.03 -5.60 4.00
C LEU A 37 -1.38 -4.23 3.72
N VAL A 38 -2.08 -3.33 3.03
CA VAL A 38 -1.61 -1.96 2.76
C VAL A 38 -1.42 -1.19 4.08
N ASP A 39 -2.36 -1.26 5.01
CA ASP A 39 -2.23 -0.65 6.33
C ASP A 39 -1.01 -1.17 7.08
N ARG A 40 -0.78 -2.48 7.04
CA ARG A 40 0.40 -3.10 7.66
C ARG A 40 1.70 -2.59 7.01
N LEU A 41 1.73 -2.48 5.68
CA LEU A 41 2.89 -1.96 4.95
C LEU A 41 3.15 -0.49 5.32
N LEU A 42 2.12 0.33 5.44
CA LEU A 42 2.24 1.74 5.83
C LEU A 42 2.70 1.90 7.29
N ALA A 43 2.12 1.10 8.20
CA ALA A 43 2.43 1.20 9.62
C ALA A 43 3.79 0.60 10.00
N ARG A 44 4.20 -0.50 9.35
CA ARG A 44 5.39 -1.28 9.75
C ARG A 44 6.44 -1.46 8.66
N GLY A 45 6.14 -1.12 7.42
CA GLY A 45 7.02 -1.41 6.28
C GLY A 45 7.11 -2.90 5.96
N PHE A 46 8.10 -3.25 5.15
CA PHE A 46 8.44 -4.65 4.89
C PHE A 46 9.13 -5.29 6.11
N PRO A 47 8.92 -6.59 6.35
CA PRO A 47 9.71 -7.36 7.30
C PRO A 47 11.22 -7.19 7.07
N ARG A 48 12.00 -7.21 8.15
CA ARG A 48 13.46 -7.10 8.07
C ARG A 48 14.06 -8.37 7.47
N ARG A 49 15.31 -8.29 7.01
CA ARG A 49 16.03 -9.45 6.48
C ARG A 49 16.09 -10.54 7.56
N GLY A 50 15.62 -11.74 7.24
CA GLY A 50 15.56 -12.88 8.16
C GLY A 50 14.22 -13.05 8.89
N GLU A 51 13.30 -12.08 8.78
CA GLU A 51 11.93 -12.24 9.27
C GLU A 51 11.03 -12.90 8.21
N PRO A 52 10.06 -13.72 8.63
CA PRO A 52 9.10 -14.32 7.70
C PRO A 52 8.25 -13.22 7.06
N CYS A 53 8.26 -13.18 5.72
CA CYS A 53 7.41 -12.31 4.93
C CYS A 53 6.27 -13.12 4.30
N PRO A 54 5.01 -12.88 4.66
CA PRO A 54 3.88 -13.54 4.02
C PRO A 54 3.91 -13.29 2.50
N PRO A 55 3.73 -14.33 1.65
CA PRO A 55 3.77 -14.18 0.19
C PRO A 55 2.81 -13.11 -0.34
N GLU A 56 1.64 -13.00 0.28
CA GLU A 56 0.60 -12.02 -0.06
C GLU A 56 1.03 -10.59 0.26
N LEU A 57 1.70 -10.38 1.40
CA LEU A 57 2.22 -9.06 1.78
C LEU A 57 3.27 -8.59 0.77
N ARG A 58 4.14 -9.51 0.33
CA ARG A 58 5.13 -9.22 -0.72
C ARG A 58 4.46 -8.88 -2.04
N ARG A 59 3.53 -9.71 -2.50
CA ARG A 59 2.81 -9.49 -3.77
C ARG A 59 2.07 -8.15 -3.80
N VAL A 60 1.32 -7.83 -2.74
CA VAL A 60 0.59 -6.56 -2.64
C VAL A 60 1.55 -5.39 -2.66
N ALA A 61 2.65 -5.46 -1.92
CA ALA A 61 3.63 -4.40 -1.89
C ALA A 61 4.31 -4.19 -3.24
N GLU A 62 4.74 -5.26 -3.92
CA GLU A 62 5.30 -5.20 -5.27
C GLU A 62 4.31 -4.55 -6.25
N GLN A 63 3.06 -5.02 -6.26
CA GLN A 63 2.01 -4.47 -7.13
C GLN A 63 1.75 -2.98 -6.87
N MET A 64 1.70 -2.57 -5.60
CA MET A 64 1.46 -1.17 -5.23
C MET A 64 2.64 -0.25 -5.59
N ILE A 65 3.87 -0.76 -5.53
CA ILE A 65 5.07 -0.02 -5.94
C ILE A 65 5.16 0.07 -7.45
N GLU A 66 4.95 -1.03 -8.16
CA GLU A 66 4.96 -1.08 -9.63
C GLU A 66 3.88 -0.18 -10.23
N SER A 67 2.73 -0.09 -9.58
CA SER A 67 1.62 0.78 -9.99
C SER A 67 1.79 2.25 -9.54
N GLY A 68 2.86 2.58 -8.81
CA GLY A 68 3.14 3.95 -8.37
C GLY A 68 2.28 4.46 -7.20
N TRP A 69 1.52 3.60 -6.54
CA TRP A 69 0.68 3.97 -5.38
C TRP A 69 1.49 4.15 -4.09
N LEU A 70 2.51 3.30 -3.91
CA LEU A 70 3.40 3.30 -2.76
C LEU A 70 4.85 3.48 -3.17
N LEU A 71 5.64 4.08 -2.30
CA LEU A 71 7.09 4.19 -2.44
C LEU A 71 7.79 3.49 -1.27
N PRO A 72 8.93 2.81 -1.53
CA PRO A 72 9.84 2.38 -0.47
C PRO A 72 10.21 3.57 0.43
N ASP A 73 10.32 3.33 1.74
CA ASP A 73 10.94 4.34 2.60
C ASP A 73 12.41 4.46 2.22
N ARG A 74 12.87 5.70 2.00
CA ARG A 74 14.30 5.96 1.95
C ARG A 74 14.84 5.74 3.36
N ARG A 75 15.61 4.67 3.57
CA ARG A 75 16.45 4.58 4.76
C ARG A 75 17.45 5.73 4.69
N SER A 76 17.30 6.71 5.57
CA SER A 76 18.39 7.60 5.99
C SER A 76 19.38 6.80 6.82
#